data_AF-A0A971HJG5-F1
#
_entry.id   AF-A0A971HJG5-F1
#
_cell.length_a   1.000
_cell.length_b   1.000
_cell.length_c   1.000
_cell.angle_alpha   90.00
_cell.angle_beta   90.00
_cell.angle_gamma   90.00
#
_symmetry.space_group_name_H-M   'P 1'
#
loop_
_entity.id
_entity.type
_entity.pdbx_description
1 polymer ?
#
loop_
_entity_poly.entity_id
_entity_poly.type
_entity_poly.pdbx_seq_one_letter_code
_entity_poly.pdbx_strand_id
1 'polypeptide(L)'
;ISLNHKDMHIDFLTIHKAKGLGYDYCVLLDLEDGIYGFPSKIEDEPVMKLIKPKIDEPVDYPEERRLFYVALTRTKNKIYMLVPKSKASSFAIELKNYTNVEIIRDL
;
A
#
# COMPACT_ATOMS: atom_id res chain seq x y z
N ILE A 1 -8.67 -8.99 -19.76
CA ILE A 1 -7.43 -9.00 -20.57
C ILE A 1 -6.56 -10.13 -20.03
N SER A 2 -6.45 -11.25 -20.75
CA SER A 2 -5.52 -12.33 -20.38
C SER A 2 -4.45 -12.36 -21.45
N LEU A 3 -3.28 -11.80 -21.14
CA LEU A 3 -2.08 -11.93 -21.95
C LEU A 3 -1.44 -13.26 -21.54
N ASN A 4 -1.60 -14.26 -22.40
CA ASN A 4 -1.25 -15.65 -22.13
C ASN A 4 0.26 -15.86 -22.29
N HIS A 5 1.04 -15.37 -21.33
CA HIS A 5 2.45 -15.74 -21.17
C HIS A 5 2.51 -16.91 -20.20
N LYS A 6 2.64 -18.13 -20.73
CA LYS A 6 2.64 -19.39 -19.94
C LYS A 6 3.68 -19.44 -18.81
N ASP A 7 4.70 -18.59 -18.87
CA ASP A 7 5.80 -18.53 -17.89
C ASP A 7 5.72 -17.30 -16.97
N MET A 8 4.65 -16.51 -17.04
CA MET A 8 4.48 -15.32 -16.20
C MET A 8 3.65 -15.66 -14.96
N HIS A 9 4.33 -15.79 -13.83
CA HIS A 9 3.69 -16.02 -12.53
C HIS A 9 3.35 -14.69 -11.86
N ILE A 10 2.05 -14.44 -11.63
CA ILE A 10 1.56 -13.23 -10.96
C ILE A 10 0.77 -13.64 -9.73
N ASP A 11 1.25 -13.19 -8.57
CA ASP A 11 0.54 -13.37 -7.31
C ASP A 11 -0.31 -12.16 -6.98
N PHE A 12 -1.59 -12.40 -6.64
CA PHE A 12 -2.48 -11.39 -6.10
C PHE A 12 -2.61 -11.59 -4.59
N LEU A 13 -1.95 -10.73 -3.83
CA LEU A 13 -1.87 -10.84 -2.37
C LEU A 13 -2.28 -9.52 -1.70
N THR A 14 -2.87 -9.63 -0.52
CA THR A 14 -2.94 -8.49 0.39
C THR A 14 -1.54 -8.20 0.95
N ILE A 15 -1.30 -6.97 1.39
CA ILE A 15 0.01 -6.59 1.95
C ILE A 15 0.39 -7.50 3.14
N HIS A 16 -0.59 -7.86 3.98
CA HIS A 16 -0.39 -8.79 5.08
C HIS A 16 0.09 -10.17 4.62
N LYS A 17 -0.52 -10.73 3.56
CA LYS A 17 -0.12 -12.03 3.01
C LYS A 17 1.26 -11.97 2.34
N ALA A 18 1.65 -10.83 1.79
CA ALA A 18 2.96 -10.63 1.19
C ALA A 18 4.11 -10.47 2.21
N LYS A 19 3.81 -10.35 3.51
CA LYS A 19 4.83 -10.17 4.55
C LYS A 19 5.81 -11.35 4.55
N GLY A 20 7.10 -11.05 4.45
CA GLY A 20 8.18 -12.04 4.38
C GLY A 20 8.49 -12.55 2.97
N LEU A 21 7.60 -12.31 2.01
CA LEU A 21 7.84 -12.61 0.59
C LEU A 21 8.56 -11.45 -0.10
N GLY A 22 9.32 -11.73 -1.14
CA GLY A 22 9.99 -10.73 -1.97
C GLY A 22 9.77 -11.02 -3.44
N TYR A 23 9.67 -9.96 -4.24
CA TYR A 23 9.42 -10.04 -5.67
C TYR A 23 10.33 -9.07 -6.44
N ASP A 24 10.68 -9.43 -7.67
CA ASP A 24 11.43 -8.53 -8.55
C ASP A 24 10.58 -7.31 -8.96
N TYR A 25 9.28 -7.52 -9.15
CA TYR A 25 8.33 -6.48 -9.51
C TYR A 25 7.15 -6.48 -8.53
N CYS A 26 6.78 -5.30 -8.03
CA CYS A 26 5.60 -5.11 -7.19
C CYS A 26 4.72 -4.01 -7.78
N VAL A 27 3.43 -4.31 -7.89
CA VAL A 27 2.38 -3.33 -8.23
C VAL A 27 1.46 -3.22 -7.03
N LEU A 28 1.31 -2.01 -6.50
CA LEU A 28 0.44 -1.71 -5.38
C LEU A 28 -0.86 -1.07 -5.88
N LEU A 29 -1.97 -1.64 -5.44
CA LEU A 29 -3.33 -1.26 -5.83
C LEU A 29 -4.04 -0.50 -4.67
N ASP A 30 -5.23 0.00 -4.96
CA ASP A 30 -6.16 0.62 -4.00
C ASP A 30 -5.60 1.82 -3.22
N LEU A 31 -4.67 2.57 -3.84
CA LEU A 31 -4.11 3.81 -3.29
C LEU A 31 -5.07 5.01 -3.50
N GLU A 32 -6.31 4.84 -3.05
CA GLU A 32 -7.36 5.87 -3.03
C GLU A 32 -7.56 6.42 -1.61
N ASP A 33 -7.90 7.71 -1.52
CA ASP A 33 -8.42 8.36 -0.34
C ASP A 33 -9.93 8.06 -0.16
N GLY A 34 -10.24 6.83 0.26
CA GLY A 34 -11.60 6.32 0.44
C GLY A 34 -11.76 5.51 1.72
N ILE A 35 -13.00 5.18 2.11
CA ILE A 35 -13.28 4.35 3.30
C ILE A 35 -12.58 2.99 3.20
N TYR A 36 -12.66 2.37 2.02
CA TYR A 36 -12.02 1.10 1.69
C TYR A 36 -10.69 1.27 0.95
N GLY A 37 -10.21 2.50 0.80
CA GLY A 37 -8.93 2.80 0.18
C GLY A 37 -7.77 2.54 1.13
N PHE A 38 -6.59 3.01 0.74
CA PHE A 38 -5.39 2.86 1.54
C PHE A 38 -4.69 4.20 1.74
N PRO A 39 -4.52 4.70 2.99
CA PRO A 39 -4.84 4.05 4.26
C PRO A 39 -6.35 3.84 4.47
N SER A 40 -6.70 2.73 5.14
CA SER A 40 -8.08 2.42 5.51
C SER A 40 -8.60 3.45 6.52
N LYS A 41 -9.84 3.90 6.33
CA LYS A 41 -10.54 4.80 7.28
C LYS A 41 -11.63 4.09 8.07
N ILE A 42 -11.69 2.77 7.97
CA ILE A 42 -12.60 1.95 8.78
C ILE A 42 -12.19 2.12 10.25
N GLU A 43 -13.14 2.54 11.08
CA GLU A 43 -12.88 2.71 12.50
C GLU A 43 -12.66 1.36 13.18
N ASP A 44 -11.62 1.30 14.02
CA ASP A 44 -11.42 0.14 14.88
C ASP A 44 -12.48 0.07 15.98
N GLU A 45 -12.77 -1.17 16.39
CA GLU A 45 -13.57 -1.44 17.58
C GLU A 45 -13.03 -0.71 18.81
N PRO A 46 -13.89 -0.19 19.71
CA PRO A 46 -13.46 0.56 20.89
C PRO A 46 -12.44 -0.18 21.76
N VAL A 47 -12.53 -1.51 21.84
CA VAL A 47 -11.60 -2.37 22.59
C VAL A 47 -10.17 -2.29 22.05
N MET A 48 -9.99 -2.07 20.75
CA MET A 48 -8.67 -1.98 20.13
C MET A 48 -7.90 -0.77 20.66
N LYS A 49 -8.61 0.32 21.00
CA LYS A 49 -8.01 1.53 21.60
C LYS A 49 -7.38 1.26 22.97
N LEU A 50 -7.83 0.22 23.69
CA LEU A 50 -7.30 -0.13 25.02
C LEU A 50 -5.96 -0.86 24.96
N ILE A 51 -5.68 -1.56 23.86
CA ILE A 51 -4.47 -2.37 23.70
C ILE A 51 -3.43 -1.75 22.77
N LYS A 52 -3.82 -0.71 22.03
CA LYS A 52 -2.88 0.03 21.16
C LYS A 52 -1.80 0.70 22.03
N PRO A 53 -0.52 0.55 21.66
CA PRO A 53 0.56 1.22 22.38
C PRO A 53 0.38 2.74 22.29
N LYS A 54 0.75 3.44 23.37
CA LYS A 54 0.83 4.90 23.34
C LYS A 54 1.90 5.30 22.34
N ILE A 55 1.55 6.20 21.43
CA ILE A 55 2.46 6.80 20.47
C ILE A 55 2.72 8.21 20.98
N ASP A 56 3.98 8.55 21.23
CA ASP A 56 4.37 9.84 21.80
C ASP A 56 4.20 10.99 20.80
N GLU A 57 4.21 10.67 19.50
CA GLU A 57 4.02 11.62 18.41
C GLU A 57 2.67 11.42 17.70
N PRO A 58 1.98 12.50 17.30
CA PRO A 58 0.76 12.41 16.52
C PRO A 58 1.10 11.94 15.10
N VAL A 59 0.93 10.65 14.85
CA VAL A 59 1.13 10.03 13.53
C VAL A 59 -0.22 9.54 13.02
N ASP A 60 -0.62 10.04 11.86
CA ASP A 60 -1.84 9.57 11.18
C ASP A 60 -1.66 8.15 10.67
N TYR A 61 -2.68 7.31 10.92
CA TYR A 61 -2.77 5.92 10.44
C TYR A 61 -1.52 5.08 10.76
N PRO A 62 -1.12 4.94 12.03
CA PRO A 62 0.16 4.35 12.39
C PRO A 62 0.29 2.87 11.98
N GLU A 63 -0.80 2.10 12.02
CA GLU A 63 -0.80 0.70 11.60
C GLU A 63 -0.73 0.57 10.08
N GLU A 64 -1.50 1.38 9.35
CA GLU A 64 -1.49 1.43 7.90
C GLU A 64 -0.12 1.91 7.39
N ARG A 65 0.54 2.85 8.07
CA ARG A 65 1.91 3.27 7.72
C ARG A 65 2.92 2.13 7.86
N ARG A 66 2.83 1.33 8.93
CA ARG A 66 3.66 0.13 9.08
C ARG A 66 3.37 -0.88 7.97
N LEU A 67 2.10 -1.07 7.63
CA LEU A 67 1.71 -1.97 6.56
C LEU A 67 2.21 -1.45 5.20
N PHE A 68 2.10 -0.16 4.93
CA PHE A 68 2.62 0.47 3.72
C PHE A 68 4.13 0.25 3.59
N TYR A 69 4.89 0.42 4.67
CA TYR A 69 6.31 0.11 4.70
C TYR A 69 6.61 -1.35 4.34
N VAL A 70 5.78 -2.29 4.80
CA VAL A 70 5.89 -3.70 4.36
C VAL A 70 5.71 -3.80 2.85
N ALA A 71 4.70 -3.13 2.26
CA ALA A 71 4.49 -3.11 0.80
C ALA A 71 5.72 -2.55 0.05
N LEU A 72 6.24 -1.40 0.48
CA LEU A 72 7.39 -0.74 -0.14
C LEU A 72 8.66 -1.61 -0.11
N THR A 73 8.81 -2.45 0.91
CA THR A 73 9.97 -3.35 1.07
C THR A 73 9.79 -4.73 0.42
N ARG A 74 8.69 -4.98 -0.30
CA ARG A 74 8.49 -6.27 -1.00
C ARG A 74 9.35 -6.39 -2.26
N THR A 75 9.87 -5.28 -2.78
CA THR A 75 10.85 -5.27 -3.87
C THR A 75 12.06 -4.43 -3.49
N LYS A 76 13.24 -4.80 -4.01
CA LYS A 76 14.45 -3.97 -3.97
C LYS A 76 14.56 -3.04 -5.19
N ASN A 77 13.71 -3.27 -6.19
CA ASN A 77 13.68 -2.51 -7.44
C ASN A 77 12.66 -1.37 -7.32
N LYS A 78 12.02 -1.02 -8.43
CA LYS A 78 10.97 -0.02 -8.49
C LYS A 78 9.64 -0.61 -8.05
N ILE A 79 8.90 0.12 -7.22
CA ILE A 79 7.50 -0.19 -6.92
C ILE A 79 6.59 0.64 -7.81
N TYR A 80 5.63 -0.01 -8.45
CA TYR A 80 4.61 0.64 -9.25
C TYR A 80 3.37 0.85 -8.41
N MET A 81 2.83 2.05 -8.41
CA MET A 81 1.66 2.43 -7.63
C MET A 81 0.55 2.84 -8.59
N LEU A 82 -0.54 2.07 -8.59
CA LEU A 82 -1.75 2.44 -9.32
C LEU A 82 -2.59 3.36 -8.43
N VAL A 83 -2.67 4.62 -8.85
CA VAL A 83 -3.29 5.70 -8.07
C VAL A 83 -4.37 6.36 -8.92
N PRO A 84 -5.62 6.49 -8.42
CA PRO A 84 -6.69 7.13 -9.17
C PRO A 84 -6.37 8.61 -9.42
N LYS A 85 -6.85 9.18 -10.53
CA LYS A 85 -6.60 10.61 -10.85
C LYS A 85 -7.27 11.55 -9.84
N SER A 86 -8.43 11.15 -9.34
CA SER A 86 -9.15 11.83 -8.26
C SER A 86 -9.00 11.05 -6.95
N LYS A 87 -9.01 11.75 -5.80
CA LYS A 87 -8.88 11.12 -4.47
C LYS A 87 -7.64 10.23 -4.33
N ALA A 88 -6.48 10.72 -4.76
CA ALA A 88 -5.24 9.98 -4.53
C ALA A 88 -4.95 9.80 -3.03
N SER A 89 -4.50 8.62 -2.63
CA SER A 89 -4.03 8.34 -1.28
C SER A 89 -2.99 9.35 -0.81
N SER A 90 -3.10 9.80 0.44
CA SER A 90 -2.09 10.63 1.09
C SER A 90 -0.71 9.98 1.08
N PHE A 91 -0.64 8.66 1.26
CA PHE A 91 0.62 7.90 1.25
C PHE A 91 1.29 7.90 -0.13
N ALA A 92 0.50 7.80 -1.20
CA ALA A 92 1.03 7.90 -2.56
C ALA A 92 1.54 9.32 -2.86
N ILE A 93 0.85 10.35 -2.38
CA ILE A 93 1.25 11.75 -2.53
C ILE A 93 2.58 12.03 -1.82
N GLU A 94 2.75 11.51 -0.60
CA GLU A 94 4.00 11.63 0.18
C GLU A 94 5.21 11.05 -0.57
N LEU A 95 5.01 9.95 -1.30
CA LEU A 95 6.09 9.25 -2.00
C LEU A 95 6.33 9.67 -3.46
N LYS A 96 5.59 10.65 -3.98
CA LYS A 96 5.62 11.03 -5.40
C LYS A 96 7.01 11.40 -5.96
N ASN A 97 7.92 11.85 -5.10
CA ASN A 97 9.25 12.32 -5.47
C ASN A 97 10.37 11.29 -5.22
N TYR A 98 10.02 10.08 -4.76
CA TYR A 98 11.00 9.03 -4.50
C TYR A 98 11.40 8.33 -5.81
N THR A 99 12.69 8.15 -6.02
CA THR A 99 13.25 7.64 -7.28
C THR A 99 12.86 6.19 -7.59
N ASN A 100 12.61 5.39 -6.55
CA ASN A 100 12.19 3.99 -6.65
C ASN A 100 10.67 3.81 -6.70
N VAL A 101 9.89 4.89 -6.78
CA VAL A 101 8.43 4.86 -6.87
C VAL A 101 7.99 5.34 -8.25
N GLU A 102 7.14 4.56 -8.91
CA GLU A 102 6.51 4.94 -10.16
C GLU A 102 5.00 5.00 -9.98
N ILE A 103 4.44 6.21 -10.01
CA ILE A 103 3.00 6.42 -9.91
C ILE A 103 2.39 6.34 -11.31
N ILE A 104 1.58 5.31 -11.53
CA ILE A 104 0.78 5.13 -12.72
C ILE A 104 -0.61 5.66 -12.39
N ARG A 105 -1.00 6.77 -13.05
CA ARG A 105 -2.34 7.35 -12.87
C ARG A 105 -3.32 6.71 -13.83
N ASP A 106 -4.17 5.86 -13.30
CA ASP A 106 -5.24 5.21 -14.05
C ASP A 106 -6.60 5.79 -13.64
N LEU A 107 -7.51 5.89 -14.62
CA LEU A 107 -8.88 6.43 -14.54
C LEU A 107 -9.00 7.86 -13.97
#